data_AF-A0A183P9H6-F1
#
_entry.id   AF-A0A183P9H6-F1
#
_cell.length_a   1.000
_cell.length_b   1.000
_cell.length_c   1.000
_cell.angle_alpha   90.00
_cell.angle_beta   90.00
_cell.angle_gamma   90.00
#
_symmetry.space_group_name_H-M   'P 1'
#
loop_
_entity.id
_entity.type
_entity.pdbx_description
1 polymer ?
#
loop_
_entity_poly.entity_id
_entity_poly.type
_entity_poly.pdbx_seq_one_letter_code
_entity_poly.pdbx_strand_id
1 'polypeptide(L)'
;MFRRTQINGVNNAVKLFGLCSVCIWTLFIISKHIIHNRPELIQPIDKLEEIPKLSTDADSRNLPLIFIGGHQSSGTGLLRVLLDVHPMVRCGPEPVVTREILRLRPKNRDGQDWLSQSGITQSVLDNAIAGFIVSILKNMGPPADRLCHKDPSSYIYLRYLGELFPKAKFIHAVRDGRGAIMSTIIRRINPTYTSDNIPEALKQWTDYTSQMIEDCQHIGIHRCMTVRYECLVIKPKREIQKILSKIQRDHMLI
;
A
#
# COMPACT_ATOMS: atom_id res chain seq x y z
N MET A 1 -68.38 41.97 -51.46
CA MET A 1 -67.09 42.39 -52.05
C MET A 1 -66.01 41.49 -51.46
N PHE A 2 -65.57 40.46 -52.18
CA PHE A 2 -64.57 39.47 -51.75
C PHE A 2 -63.41 39.46 -52.77
N ARG A 3 -62.16 39.63 -52.31
CA ARG A 3 -60.89 39.21 -52.96
C ARG A 3 -59.74 39.50 -51.95
N ARG A 4 -59.06 38.50 -51.38
CA ARG A 4 -57.92 37.66 -51.86
C ARG A 4 -56.59 38.42 -51.95
N THR A 5 -55.65 38.09 -51.06
CA THR A 5 -54.20 38.35 -51.19
C THR A 5 -53.42 37.13 -50.69
N GLN A 6 -52.38 36.76 -51.43
CA GLN A 6 -51.61 35.52 -51.31
C GLN A 6 -50.14 35.79 -50.96
N ILE A 7 -49.56 34.85 -50.20
CA ILE A 7 -48.20 34.25 -50.22
C ILE A 7 -46.98 35.16 -49.95
N ASN A 8 -46.18 34.78 -48.92
CA ASN A 8 -44.70 34.68 -48.96
C ASN A 8 -44.10 34.12 -47.65
N GLY A 9 -44.48 32.90 -47.24
CA GLY A 9 -44.05 32.31 -45.95
C GLY A 9 -43.34 30.94 -46.01
N VAL A 10 -43.03 30.40 -47.19
CA VAL A 10 -42.66 28.97 -47.32
C VAL A 10 -41.18 28.72 -47.69
N ASN A 11 -40.41 29.75 -48.07
CA ASN A 11 -39.07 29.52 -48.67
C ASN A 11 -37.86 29.49 -47.71
N ASN A 12 -38.00 29.85 -46.43
CA ASN A 12 -36.87 29.84 -45.48
C ASN A 12 -36.80 28.60 -44.58
N ALA A 13 -37.90 27.87 -44.38
CA ALA A 13 -37.90 26.65 -43.57
C ALA A 13 -37.28 25.44 -44.32
N VAL A 14 -37.40 25.40 -45.65
CA VAL A 14 -36.87 24.28 -46.46
C VAL A 14 -35.34 24.32 -46.58
N LYS A 15 -34.72 25.49 -46.52
CA LYS A 15 -33.25 25.62 -46.58
C LYS A 15 -32.54 25.23 -45.27
N LEU A 16 -33.20 25.41 -44.11
CA LEU A 16 -32.61 25.07 -42.80
C LEU A 16 -32.65 23.56 -42.52
N PHE A 17 -33.68 22.85 -43.00
CA PHE A 17 -33.77 21.39 -42.87
C PHE A 17 -32.81 20.63 -43.80
N GLY A 18 -32.46 21.18 -44.95
CA GLY A 18 -31.51 20.55 -45.89
C GLY A 18 -30.06 20.52 -45.38
N LEU A 19 -29.61 21.55 -44.66
CA LEU A 19 -28.23 21.65 -44.17
C LEU A 19 -27.96 20.75 -42.95
N CYS A 20 -28.98 20.47 -42.12
CA CYS A 20 -28.83 19.62 -40.94
C CYS A 20 -28.71 18.13 -41.32
N SER A 21 -29.40 17.68 -42.37
CA SER A 21 -29.34 16.30 -42.86
C SER A 21 -27.96 15.91 -43.41
N VAL A 22 -27.30 16.82 -44.13
CA VAL A 22 -25.96 16.57 -44.71
C VAL A 22 -24.88 16.47 -43.62
N CYS A 23 -24.96 17.28 -42.55
CA CYS A 23 -24.04 17.18 -41.41
C CYS A 23 -24.22 15.88 -40.62
N ILE A 24 -25.46 15.40 -40.46
CA ILE A 24 -25.75 14.14 -39.77
C ILE A 24 -25.27 12.94 -40.60
N TRP A 25 -25.48 12.97 -41.93
CA TRP A 25 -25.01 11.92 -42.83
C TRP A 25 -23.48 11.88 -42.98
N THR A 26 -22.82 13.03 -43.01
CA THR A 26 -21.34 13.09 -43.05
C THR A 26 -20.73 12.59 -41.75
N LEU A 27 -21.29 12.92 -40.58
CA LEU A 27 -20.86 12.36 -39.30
C LEU A 27 -21.12 10.83 -39.20
N PHE A 28 -22.24 10.34 -39.74
CA PHE A 28 -22.53 8.90 -39.79
C PHE A 28 -21.57 8.15 -40.73
N ILE A 29 -21.23 8.73 -41.89
CA ILE A 29 -20.29 8.12 -42.82
C ILE A 29 -18.87 8.18 -42.26
N ILE A 30 -18.43 9.28 -41.65
CA ILE A 30 -17.10 9.36 -41.01
C ILE A 30 -17.03 8.36 -39.83
N SER A 31 -18.08 8.25 -39.02
CA SER A 31 -18.16 7.24 -37.94
C SER A 31 -18.09 5.81 -38.48
N LYS A 32 -18.86 5.49 -39.53
CA LYS A 32 -18.78 4.18 -40.17
C LYS A 32 -17.42 3.93 -40.85
N HIS A 33 -16.79 4.94 -41.44
CA HIS A 33 -15.51 4.79 -42.11
C HIS A 33 -14.35 4.61 -41.10
N ILE A 34 -14.40 5.31 -39.95
CA ILE A 34 -13.45 5.11 -38.85
C ILE A 34 -13.66 3.75 -38.17
N ILE A 35 -14.90 3.27 -38.05
CA ILE A 35 -15.20 1.94 -37.52
C ILE A 35 -14.76 0.84 -38.50
N HIS A 36 -14.91 1.05 -39.81
CA HIS A 36 -14.62 0.05 -40.83
C HIS A 36 -13.14 -0.02 -41.24
N ASN A 37 -12.36 1.05 -41.08
CA ASN A 37 -10.92 1.09 -41.38
C ASN A 37 -10.02 1.00 -40.14
N ARG A 38 -10.52 0.47 -39.01
CA ARG A 38 -9.60 0.10 -37.92
C ARG A 38 -8.86 -1.16 -38.38
N PRO A 39 -7.52 -1.13 -38.56
CA PRO A 39 -6.81 -2.34 -38.94
C PRO A 39 -7.02 -3.38 -37.84
N GLU A 40 -7.61 -4.52 -38.21
CA GLU A 40 -7.64 -5.73 -37.39
C GLU A 40 -6.19 -6.14 -37.11
N LEU A 41 -5.70 -5.82 -35.91
CA LEU A 41 -4.55 -6.52 -35.33
C LEU A 41 -5.04 -7.89 -34.84
N ILE A 42 -5.45 -8.74 -35.79
CA ILE A 42 -5.67 -10.15 -35.56
C ILE A 42 -4.42 -10.85 -36.08
N GLN A 43 -3.44 -11.02 -35.19
CA GLN A 43 -2.45 -12.07 -35.41
C GLN A 43 -3.13 -13.43 -35.22
N PRO A 44 -2.78 -14.46 -36.00
CA PRO A 44 -3.37 -15.79 -35.84
C PRO A 44 -3.13 -16.28 -34.42
N ILE A 45 -4.20 -16.69 -33.72
CA ILE A 45 -4.11 -17.39 -32.44
C ILE A 45 -3.72 -18.84 -32.73
N ASP A 46 -2.53 -19.03 -33.28
CA ASP A 46 -1.92 -20.35 -33.44
C ASP A 46 -0.63 -20.35 -32.64
N LYS A 47 -0.67 -21.10 -31.52
CA LYS A 47 0.35 -21.25 -30.49
C LYS A 47 0.56 -19.98 -29.65
N LEU A 48 -0.33 -19.80 -28.67
CA LEU A 48 0.12 -19.34 -27.37
C LEU A 48 1.13 -20.38 -26.87
N GLU A 49 2.40 -20.19 -27.23
CA GLU A 49 3.51 -20.64 -26.42
C GLU A 49 3.14 -20.25 -24.99
N GLU A 50 3.02 -21.22 -24.07
CA GLU A 50 2.77 -20.93 -22.67
C GLU A 50 3.85 -19.94 -22.23
N ILE A 51 3.52 -18.64 -22.22
CA ILE A 51 4.38 -17.64 -21.60
C ILE A 51 4.54 -18.17 -20.18
N PRO A 52 5.76 -18.56 -19.77
CA PRO A 52 5.96 -19.06 -18.42
C PRO A 52 5.36 -18.00 -17.51
N LYS A 53 4.38 -18.38 -16.67
CA LYS A 53 3.91 -17.51 -15.60
C LYS A 53 5.16 -16.94 -14.97
N LEU A 54 5.31 -15.60 -15.04
CA LEU A 54 6.50 -14.85 -14.66
C LEU A 54 7.18 -15.60 -13.51
N SER A 55 8.36 -16.15 -13.83
CA SER A 55 9.05 -17.18 -13.05
C SER A 55 8.86 -16.94 -11.56
N THR A 56 8.44 -18.00 -10.86
CA THR A 56 8.22 -18.04 -9.42
C THR A 56 9.48 -17.61 -8.68
N ASP A 57 9.64 -16.30 -8.49
CA ASP A 57 10.45 -15.74 -7.44
C ASP A 57 9.98 -16.44 -6.16
N ALA A 58 10.89 -17.22 -5.56
CA ALA A 58 10.66 -17.98 -4.33
C ALA A 58 9.66 -17.24 -3.43
N ASP A 59 8.57 -17.92 -3.03
CA ASP A 59 7.38 -17.33 -2.42
C ASP A 59 7.74 -16.08 -1.60
N SER A 60 7.53 -14.90 -2.20
CA SER A 60 8.01 -13.62 -1.67
C SER A 60 7.48 -13.38 -0.25
N ARG A 61 6.37 -14.03 0.10
CA ARG A 61 5.72 -14.00 1.41
C ARG A 61 6.48 -14.78 2.49
N ASN A 62 7.29 -15.75 2.09
CA ASN A 62 8.06 -16.61 3.00
C ASN A 62 9.48 -16.10 3.30
N LEU A 63 9.83 -14.89 2.86
CA LEU A 63 11.11 -14.30 3.23
C LEU A 63 11.17 -14.01 4.75
N PRO A 64 12.33 -14.21 5.40
CA PRO A 64 12.51 -13.96 6.84
C PRO A 64 12.69 -12.45 7.14
N LEU A 65 11.71 -11.63 6.72
CA LEU A 65 11.73 -10.18 6.85
C LEU A 65 11.62 -9.72 8.31
N ILE A 66 12.16 -8.54 8.60
CA ILE A 66 11.99 -7.87 9.89
C ILE A 66 11.20 -6.58 9.66
N PHE A 67 10.06 -6.41 10.30
CA PHE A 67 9.30 -5.17 10.27
C PHE A 67 9.47 -4.42 11.60
N ILE A 68 9.93 -3.18 11.54
CA ILE A 68 10.04 -2.27 12.67
C ILE A 68 9.00 -1.17 12.50
N GLY A 69 8.22 -0.93 13.55
CA GLY A 69 7.33 0.22 13.57
C GLY A 69 6.80 0.51 14.95
N GLY A 70 5.63 1.13 15.01
CA GLY A 70 5.12 1.80 16.19
C GLY A 70 4.75 3.24 15.88
N HIS A 71 4.22 3.95 16.86
CA HIS A 71 3.93 5.37 16.70
C HIS A 71 5.20 6.16 16.33
N GLN A 72 5.07 7.23 15.54
CA GLN A 72 6.17 8.14 15.26
C GLN A 72 6.81 8.67 16.55
N SER A 73 8.11 8.98 16.52
CA SER A 73 8.87 9.44 17.70
C SER A 73 9.03 8.41 18.84
N SER A 74 8.71 7.13 18.63
CA SER A 74 8.88 6.05 19.61
C SER A 74 10.23 5.32 19.56
N GLY A 75 11.22 5.84 18.83
CA GLY A 75 12.55 5.23 18.72
C GLY A 75 12.70 4.15 17.64
N THR A 76 11.76 4.07 16.69
CA THR A 76 11.84 3.16 15.52
C THR A 76 13.09 3.40 14.66
N GLY A 77 13.52 4.66 14.52
CA GLY A 77 14.77 5.02 13.85
C GLY A 77 16.02 4.51 14.57
N LEU A 78 16.05 4.59 15.91
CA LEU A 78 17.15 4.05 16.70
C LEU A 78 17.24 2.52 16.55
N LEU A 79 16.10 1.83 16.65
CA LEU A 79 16.04 0.38 16.42
C LEU A 79 16.54 -0.01 15.04
N ARG A 80 16.11 0.72 14.00
CA ARG A 80 16.59 0.52 12.62
C ARG A 80 18.11 0.58 12.55
N VAL A 81 18.70 1.66 13.06
CA VAL A 81 20.14 1.90 13.00
C VAL A 81 20.90 0.83 13.80
N LEU A 82 20.41 0.45 14.98
CA LEU A 82 21.05 -0.58 15.80
C LEU A 82 21.02 -1.96 15.12
N LEU A 83 19.95 -2.30 14.40
CA LEU A 83 19.88 -3.55 13.65
C LEU A 83 20.71 -3.52 12.36
N ASP A 84 20.78 -2.37 11.68
CA ASP A 84 21.60 -2.19 10.45
C ASP A 84 23.11 -2.43 10.69
N VAL A 85 23.57 -2.35 11.95
CA VAL A 85 24.97 -2.66 12.31
C VAL A 85 25.24 -4.16 12.29
N HIS A 86 24.22 -5.01 12.41
CA HIS A 86 24.40 -6.46 12.46
C HIS A 86 24.70 -7.02 11.06
N PRO A 87 25.75 -7.86 10.87
CA PRO A 87 26.22 -8.27 9.53
C PRO A 87 25.18 -9.01 8.69
N MET A 88 24.21 -9.67 9.33
CA MET A 88 23.13 -10.39 8.65
C MET A 88 21.88 -9.56 8.34
N VAL A 89 21.78 -8.33 8.86
CA VAL A 89 20.55 -7.53 8.79
C VAL A 89 20.81 -6.24 8.01
N ARG A 90 19.91 -5.93 7.08
CA ARG A 90 19.91 -4.65 6.38
C ARG A 90 18.53 -4.02 6.35
N CYS A 91 18.37 -2.91 7.06
CA CYS A 91 17.18 -2.08 7.07
C CYS A 91 17.21 -1.01 5.97
N GLY A 92 18.25 -0.17 5.93
CA GLY A 92 18.30 0.94 4.97
C GLY A 92 17.24 2.04 5.21
N PRO A 93 17.03 2.96 4.25
CA PRO A 93 16.10 4.08 4.37
C PRO A 93 14.63 3.66 4.54
N GLU A 94 13.75 4.59 4.95
CA GLU A 94 12.30 4.31 4.99
C GLU A 94 11.74 4.17 3.56
N PRO A 95 10.97 3.13 3.22
CA PRO A 95 10.41 2.97 1.88
C PRO A 95 9.33 4.00 1.50
N VAL A 96 8.65 4.60 2.48
CA VAL A 96 7.57 5.62 2.40
C VAL A 96 6.32 5.28 1.55
N VAL A 97 6.41 4.36 0.59
CA VAL A 97 5.32 3.95 -0.31
C VAL A 97 4.47 2.79 0.23
N THR A 98 4.96 2.09 1.26
CA THR A 98 4.34 0.86 1.76
C THR A 98 2.93 1.10 2.31
N ARG A 99 2.70 2.23 2.99
CA ARG A 99 1.35 2.56 3.47
C ARG A 99 0.34 2.67 2.33
N GLU A 100 0.73 3.27 1.22
CA GLU A 100 -0.17 3.50 0.09
C GLU A 100 -0.58 2.19 -0.59
N ILE A 101 0.35 1.25 -0.76
CA ILE A 101 0.00 -0.05 -1.33
C ILE A 101 -0.87 -0.90 -0.37
N LEU A 102 -0.65 -0.81 0.95
CA LEU A 102 -1.46 -1.53 1.93
C LEU A 102 -2.91 -1.03 2.01
N ARG A 103 -3.18 0.22 1.59
CA ARG A 103 -4.54 0.75 1.47
C ARG A 103 -5.39 0.04 0.42
N LEU A 104 -4.76 -0.67 -0.52
CA LEU A 104 -5.47 -1.48 -1.52
C LEU A 104 -6.20 -2.68 -0.91
N ARG A 105 -5.88 -3.08 0.33
CA ARG A 105 -6.64 -4.13 1.01
C ARG A 105 -8.11 -3.69 1.20
N PRO A 106 -9.07 -4.45 0.67
CA PRO A 106 -10.49 -4.17 0.88
C PRO A 106 -10.83 -4.24 2.38
N LYS A 107 -11.53 -3.21 2.90
CA LYS A 107 -11.89 -3.13 4.34
C LYS A 107 -13.14 -3.94 4.69
N ASN A 108 -14.14 -3.95 3.81
CA ASN A 108 -15.42 -4.64 3.99
C ASN A 108 -15.80 -5.32 2.67
N ARG A 109 -16.19 -6.61 2.71
CA ARG A 109 -16.63 -7.40 1.54
C ARG A 109 -18.15 -7.55 1.47
N ASP A 110 -18.89 -6.50 1.78
CA ASP A 110 -20.33 -6.54 1.62
C ASP A 110 -20.71 -6.10 0.20
N GLY A 111 -21.32 -7.04 -0.54
CA GLY A 111 -22.10 -6.80 -1.75
C GLY A 111 -21.29 -6.37 -2.97
N GLN A 112 -20.99 -7.33 -3.86
CA GLN A 112 -20.36 -7.14 -5.18
C GLN A 112 -18.89 -6.71 -5.14
N ASP A 113 -18.02 -7.65 -4.73
CA ASP A 113 -16.58 -7.54 -4.95
C ASP A 113 -16.25 -7.72 -6.44
N TRP A 114 -16.29 -6.62 -7.19
CA TRP A 114 -15.91 -6.55 -8.60
C TRP A 114 -14.47 -7.05 -8.85
N LEU A 115 -13.59 -6.99 -7.85
CA LEU A 115 -12.23 -7.56 -7.93
C LEU A 115 -12.32 -9.06 -8.09
N SER A 116 -13.03 -9.73 -7.18
CA SER A 116 -13.26 -11.18 -7.26
C SER A 116 -13.99 -11.57 -8.55
N GLN A 117 -14.97 -10.78 -9.00
CA GLN A 117 -15.67 -11.02 -10.27
C GLN A 117 -14.74 -10.89 -11.49
N SER A 118 -13.71 -10.06 -11.40
CA SER A 118 -12.68 -9.89 -12.43
C SER A 118 -11.51 -10.89 -12.28
N GLY A 119 -11.64 -11.90 -11.41
CA GLY A 119 -10.60 -12.89 -11.14
C GLY A 119 -9.48 -12.42 -10.20
N ILE A 120 -9.56 -11.19 -9.68
CA ILE A 120 -8.62 -10.62 -8.71
C ILE A 120 -9.06 -11.04 -7.31
N THR A 121 -8.74 -12.28 -6.96
CA THR A 121 -8.96 -12.79 -5.60
C THR A 121 -8.06 -12.10 -4.59
N GLN A 122 -8.39 -12.20 -3.30
CA GLN A 122 -7.53 -11.70 -2.23
C GLN A 122 -6.12 -12.31 -2.26
N SER A 123 -5.99 -13.59 -2.60
CA SER A 123 -4.68 -14.23 -2.71
C SER A 123 -3.84 -13.59 -3.81
N VAL A 124 -4.45 -13.28 -4.96
CA VAL A 124 -3.79 -12.56 -6.06
C VAL A 124 -3.35 -11.17 -5.60
N LEU A 125 -4.23 -10.42 -4.93
CA LEU A 125 -3.91 -9.10 -4.42
C LEU A 125 -2.82 -9.13 -3.35
N ASP A 126 -2.90 -10.05 -2.39
CA ASP A 126 -1.90 -10.24 -1.34
C ASP A 126 -0.52 -10.58 -1.93
N ASN A 127 -0.48 -11.46 -2.93
CA ASN A 127 0.76 -11.83 -3.61
C ASN A 127 1.36 -10.64 -4.38
N ALA A 128 0.51 -9.83 -5.04
CA ALA A 128 0.95 -8.62 -5.73
C ALA A 128 1.50 -7.56 -4.76
N ILE A 129 0.79 -7.32 -3.65
CA ILE A 129 1.22 -6.37 -2.60
C ILE A 129 2.53 -6.86 -1.95
N ALA A 130 2.63 -8.15 -1.62
CA ALA A 130 3.83 -8.72 -1.04
C ALA A 130 5.03 -8.63 -2.01
N GLY A 131 4.82 -8.95 -3.28
CA GLY A 131 5.83 -8.83 -4.34
C GLY A 131 6.31 -7.38 -4.51
N PHE A 132 5.40 -6.41 -4.48
CA PHE A 132 5.75 -4.98 -4.51
C PHE A 132 6.65 -4.60 -3.32
N ILE A 133 6.24 -4.94 -2.09
CA ILE A 133 7.01 -4.63 -0.88
C ILE A 133 8.40 -5.27 -0.93
N VAL A 134 8.48 -6.55 -1.31
CA VAL A 134 9.73 -7.30 -1.40
C VAL A 134 10.65 -6.73 -2.47
N SER A 135 10.11 -6.39 -3.64
CA SER A 135 10.88 -5.78 -4.72
C SER A 135 11.52 -4.47 -4.27
N ILE A 136 10.75 -3.59 -3.61
CA ILE A 136 11.28 -2.35 -3.05
C ILE A 136 12.38 -2.65 -2.02
N LEU A 137 12.14 -3.56 -1.07
CA LEU A 137 13.13 -3.92 -0.04
C LEU A 137 14.42 -4.54 -0.60
N LYS A 138 14.34 -5.35 -1.66
CA LYS A 138 15.50 -5.95 -2.32
C LYS A 138 16.33 -4.88 -3.05
N ASN A 139 15.66 -3.94 -3.71
CA ASN A 139 16.31 -3.00 -4.63
C ASN A 139 16.73 -1.65 -4.00
N MET A 140 16.31 -1.35 -2.76
CA MET A 140 16.69 -0.12 -2.05
C MET A 140 18.12 -0.12 -1.48
N GLY A 141 18.85 -1.24 -1.55
CA GLY A 141 20.18 -1.34 -0.97
C GLY A 141 20.87 -2.67 -1.25
N PRO A 142 22.05 -2.92 -0.65
CA PRO A 142 22.79 -4.15 -0.85
C PRO A 142 22.02 -5.39 -0.32
N PRO A 143 22.38 -6.60 -0.80
CA PRO A 143 21.80 -7.84 -0.31
C PRO A 143 22.19 -8.11 1.16
N ALA A 144 21.34 -8.81 1.89
CA ALA A 144 21.58 -9.31 3.24
C ALA A 144 20.69 -10.52 3.52
N ASP A 145 21.06 -11.35 4.49
CA ASP A 145 20.29 -12.55 4.86
C ASP A 145 18.88 -12.19 5.36
N ARG A 146 18.77 -11.07 6.08
CA ARG A 146 17.50 -10.55 6.61
C ARG A 146 17.30 -9.11 6.19
N LEU A 147 16.31 -8.90 5.33
CA LEU A 147 15.88 -7.57 4.96
C LEU A 147 14.94 -7.02 6.02
N CYS A 148 15.19 -5.78 6.40
CA CYS A 148 14.41 -5.07 7.38
C CYS A 148 13.64 -3.93 6.72
N HIS A 149 12.39 -3.78 7.12
CA HIS A 149 11.47 -2.73 6.73
C HIS A 149 11.18 -1.87 7.95
N LYS A 150 11.37 -0.56 7.84
CA LYS A 150 10.97 0.36 8.90
C LYS A 150 10.19 1.52 8.30
N ASP A 151 8.91 1.58 8.65
CA ASP A 151 8.00 2.67 8.31
C ASP A 151 6.89 2.74 9.38
N PRO A 152 6.92 3.74 10.28
CA PRO A 152 5.88 3.92 11.28
C PRO A 152 4.48 4.05 10.69
N SER A 153 4.36 4.63 9.49
CA SER A 153 3.09 4.96 8.87
C SER A 153 2.36 3.73 8.30
N SER A 154 3.11 2.73 7.83
CA SER A 154 2.55 1.45 7.40
C SER A 154 2.21 0.53 8.57
N TYR A 155 2.80 0.75 9.74
CA TYR A 155 2.65 -0.16 10.89
C TYR A 155 1.25 -0.15 11.51
N ILE A 156 0.38 0.80 11.12
CA ILE A 156 -1.06 0.74 11.43
C ILE A 156 -1.77 -0.47 10.78
N TYR A 157 -1.12 -1.10 9.79
CA TYR A 157 -1.56 -2.33 9.13
C TYR A 157 -0.82 -3.56 9.66
N LEU A 158 -0.32 -3.52 10.91
CA LEU A 158 0.51 -4.59 11.49
C LEU A 158 -0.13 -5.97 11.32
N ARG A 159 -1.42 -6.12 11.65
CA ARG A 159 -2.15 -7.38 11.47
C ARG A 159 -2.08 -7.89 10.02
N TYR A 160 -2.32 -7.02 9.04
CA TYR A 160 -2.23 -7.40 7.63
C TYR A 160 -0.82 -7.77 7.20
N LEU A 161 0.19 -7.01 7.62
CA LEU A 161 1.59 -7.36 7.36
C LEU A 161 1.94 -8.75 7.92
N GLY A 162 1.38 -9.10 9.08
CA GLY A 162 1.49 -10.43 9.67
C GLY A 162 0.84 -11.56 8.86
N GLU A 163 -0.21 -11.27 8.08
CA GLU A 163 -0.87 -12.20 7.15
C GLU A 163 -0.13 -12.30 5.81
N LEU A 164 0.39 -11.17 5.33
CA LEU A 164 1.18 -11.11 4.09
C LEU A 164 2.48 -11.89 4.21
N PHE A 165 3.16 -11.81 5.34
CA PHE A 165 4.49 -12.41 5.55
C PHE A 165 4.51 -13.38 6.75
N PRO A 166 4.12 -14.65 6.56
CA PRO A 166 4.01 -15.62 7.66
C PRO A 166 5.31 -15.85 8.43
N LYS A 167 6.47 -15.78 7.76
CA LYS A 167 7.80 -15.98 8.35
C LYS A 167 8.46 -14.68 8.86
N ALA A 168 7.82 -13.53 8.69
CA ALA A 168 8.37 -12.27 9.16
C ALA A 168 8.35 -12.14 10.69
N LYS A 169 9.29 -11.35 11.21
CA LYS A 169 9.33 -10.90 12.60
C LYS A 169 8.95 -9.43 12.70
N PHE A 170 8.30 -9.08 13.80
CA PHE A 170 7.75 -7.74 14.03
C PHE A 170 8.30 -7.16 15.33
N ILE A 171 8.81 -5.93 15.27
CA ILE A 171 9.34 -5.19 16.41
C ILE A 171 8.52 -3.91 16.55
N HIS A 172 7.64 -3.91 17.56
CA HIS A 172 6.82 -2.75 17.90
C HIS A 172 7.54 -1.88 18.93
N ALA A 173 8.00 -0.69 18.51
CA ALA A 173 8.58 0.30 19.40
C ALA A 173 7.50 1.11 20.13
N VAL A 174 7.56 1.12 21.46
CA VAL A 174 6.66 1.90 22.31
C VAL A 174 7.49 2.85 23.18
N ARG A 175 7.03 4.08 23.30
CA ARG A 175 7.62 5.13 24.15
C ARG A 175 6.51 5.80 24.95
N ASP A 176 6.84 6.39 26.09
CA ASP A 176 5.92 7.29 26.81
C ASP A 176 5.28 8.31 25.84
N GLY A 177 3.95 8.32 25.78
CA GLY A 177 3.18 9.17 24.88
C GLY A 177 3.47 10.65 25.03
N ARG A 178 3.77 11.13 26.25
CA ARG A 178 4.15 12.54 26.48
C ARG A 178 5.45 12.87 25.77
N GLY A 179 6.43 11.98 25.89
CA GLY A 179 7.73 12.13 25.22
C GLY A 179 7.63 11.98 23.70
N ALA A 180 6.78 11.07 23.21
CA ALA A 180 6.56 10.87 21.78
C ALA A 180 5.83 12.07 21.15
N ILE A 181 4.73 12.54 21.76
CA ILE A 181 3.94 13.69 21.28
C ILE A 181 4.77 14.97 21.31
N MET A 182 5.47 15.26 22.41
CA MET A 182 6.32 16.45 22.48
C MET A 182 7.41 16.44 21.40
N SER A 183 8.07 15.30 21.18
CA SER A 183 9.04 15.14 20.09
C SER A 183 8.42 15.39 18.71
N THR A 184 7.21 14.89 18.48
CA THR A 184 6.48 15.06 17.21
C THR A 184 6.08 16.52 16.97
N ILE A 185 5.62 17.23 18.00
CA ILE A 185 5.25 18.66 17.93
C ILE A 185 6.49 19.51 17.63
N ILE A 186 7.55 19.39 18.43
CA ILE A 186 8.79 20.19 18.29
C ILE A 186 9.40 20.00 16.90
N ARG A 187 9.41 18.77 16.40
CA ARG A 187 10.00 18.43 15.09
C ARG A 187 9.05 18.59 13.92
N ARG A 188 7.80 18.99 14.16
CA ARG A 188 6.73 19.17 13.15
C ARG A 188 6.54 17.94 12.25
N ILE A 189 6.61 16.73 12.83
CA ILE A 189 6.52 15.48 12.07
C ILE A 189 5.08 15.19 11.65
N ASN A 190 4.13 15.43 12.55
CA ASN A 190 2.71 15.36 12.26
C ASN A 190 2.10 16.77 12.44
N PRO A 191 1.67 17.44 11.36
CA PRO A 191 1.14 18.80 11.44
C PRO A 191 -0.19 18.87 12.22
N THR A 192 -0.89 17.75 12.44
CA THR A 192 -2.12 17.73 13.23
C THR A 192 -1.84 17.77 14.73
N TYR A 193 -0.61 17.52 15.18
CA TYR A 193 -0.23 17.59 16.59
C TYR A 193 0.33 18.97 16.88
N THR A 194 -0.39 19.73 17.70
CA THR A 194 -0.05 21.10 18.05
C THR A 194 0.06 21.28 19.55
N SER A 195 0.77 22.32 19.98
CA SER A 195 0.84 22.74 21.39
C SER A 195 -0.53 23.11 21.96
N ASP A 196 -1.44 23.56 21.10
CA ASP A 196 -2.75 24.08 21.50
C ASP A 196 -3.76 22.96 21.76
N ASN A 197 -3.47 21.73 21.30
CA ASN A 197 -4.35 20.58 21.46
C ASN A 197 -3.60 19.28 21.78
N ILE A 198 -2.77 19.33 22.84
CA ILE A 198 -2.06 18.16 23.38
C ILE A 198 -3.00 17.01 23.78
N PRO A 199 -4.19 17.24 24.40
CA PRO A 199 -5.09 16.14 24.77
C PRO A 199 -5.52 15.28 23.58
N GLU A 200 -5.87 15.89 22.45
CA GLU A 200 -6.24 15.16 21.23
C GLU A 200 -5.05 14.38 20.66
N ALA A 201 -3.86 14.97 20.64
CA ALA A 201 -2.65 14.28 20.21
C ALA A 201 -2.33 13.05 21.09
N LEU A 202 -2.48 13.17 22.41
CA LEU A 202 -2.32 12.05 23.35
C LEU A 202 -3.41 10.98 23.20
N LYS A 203 -4.65 11.39 22.91
CA LYS A 203 -5.73 10.46 22.60
C LYS A 203 -5.39 9.63 21.35
N GLN A 204 -5.01 10.28 20.25
CA GLN A 204 -4.62 9.58 19.04
C GLN A 204 -3.40 8.67 19.24
N TRP A 205 -2.40 9.12 19.99
CA TRP A 205 -1.27 8.27 20.37
C TRP A 205 -1.74 7.02 21.12
N THR A 206 -2.68 7.18 22.05
CA THR A 206 -3.26 6.07 22.83
C THR A 206 -4.00 5.11 21.90
N ASP A 207 -4.87 5.62 21.04
CA ASP A 207 -5.66 4.83 20.09
C ASP A 207 -4.74 3.99 19.18
N TYR A 208 -3.75 4.62 18.53
CA TYR A 208 -2.81 3.91 17.65
C TYR A 208 -1.93 2.91 18.39
N THR A 209 -1.37 3.31 19.53
CA THR A 209 -0.46 2.44 20.28
C THR A 209 -1.18 1.23 20.85
N SER A 210 -2.42 1.41 21.32
CA SER A 210 -3.26 0.32 21.85
C SER A 210 -3.59 -0.68 20.74
N GLN A 211 -4.02 -0.20 19.57
CA GLN A 211 -4.26 -1.06 18.41
C GLN A 211 -3.00 -1.86 18.01
N MET A 212 -1.83 -1.22 17.97
CA MET A 212 -0.57 -1.89 17.60
C MET A 212 -0.11 -2.90 18.67
N ILE A 213 -0.42 -2.66 19.95
CA ILE A 213 -0.18 -3.64 21.03
C ILE A 213 -1.06 -4.87 20.81
N GLU A 214 -2.37 -4.68 20.58
CA GLU A 214 -3.31 -5.76 20.31
C GLU A 214 -2.94 -6.56 19.06
N ASP A 215 -2.57 -5.88 17.98
CA ASP A 215 -2.11 -6.52 16.74
C ASP A 215 -0.84 -7.34 16.96
N CYS A 216 0.11 -6.82 17.74
CA CYS A 216 1.33 -7.53 18.07
C CYS A 216 1.05 -8.79 18.91
N GLN A 217 0.11 -8.70 19.85
CA GLN A 217 -0.36 -9.85 20.63
C GLN A 217 -1.05 -10.88 19.73
N HIS A 218 -1.91 -10.44 18.82
CA HIS A 218 -2.59 -11.30 17.85
C HIS A 218 -1.63 -12.05 16.93
N ILE A 219 -0.57 -11.39 16.45
CA ILE A 219 0.50 -12.03 15.64
C ILE A 219 1.24 -13.12 16.42
N GLY A 220 1.28 -13.01 17.74
CA GLY A 220 1.83 -14.00 18.66
C GLY A 220 3.28 -13.76 19.05
N ILE A 221 3.63 -14.20 20.26
CA ILE A 221 4.94 -13.99 20.91
C ILE A 221 6.12 -14.59 20.13
N HIS A 222 5.87 -15.52 19.20
CA HIS A 222 6.91 -16.09 18.33
C HIS A 222 7.28 -15.20 17.15
N ARG A 223 6.37 -14.32 16.70
CA ARG A 223 6.59 -13.43 15.55
C ARG A 223 6.68 -11.94 15.92
N CYS A 224 5.91 -11.46 16.89
CA CYS A 224 5.97 -10.06 17.32
C CYS A 224 6.59 -9.88 18.72
N MET A 225 7.27 -8.76 18.96
CA MET A 225 7.65 -8.28 20.29
C MET A 225 7.49 -6.77 20.41
N THR A 226 7.11 -6.32 21.60
CA THR A 226 7.09 -4.89 21.96
C THR A 226 8.39 -4.51 22.67
N VAL A 227 9.04 -3.44 22.20
CA VAL A 227 10.27 -2.89 22.76
C VAL A 227 9.97 -1.51 23.33
N ARG A 228 10.20 -1.34 24.63
CA ARG A 228 10.09 -0.03 25.28
C ARG A 228 11.35 0.80 25.01
N TYR A 229 11.16 1.99 24.44
CA TYR A 229 12.22 2.94 24.15
C TYR A 229 13.07 3.25 25.37
N GLU A 230 12.45 3.51 26.52
CA GLU A 230 13.19 3.87 27.74
C GLU A 230 14.08 2.71 28.21
N CYS A 231 13.61 1.47 28.08
CA CYS A 231 14.42 0.30 28.40
C CYS A 231 15.58 0.13 27.41
N LEU A 232 15.34 0.37 26.11
CA LEU A 232 16.36 0.27 25.07
C LEU A 232 17.50 1.27 25.31
N VAL A 233 17.20 2.52 25.66
CA VAL A 233 18.24 3.53 25.88
C VAL A 233 18.95 3.40 27.23
N ILE A 234 18.28 2.90 28.27
CA ILE A 234 18.88 2.71 29.60
C ILE A 234 19.70 1.41 29.66
N LYS A 235 19.24 0.33 29.02
CA LYS A 235 19.89 -1.00 29.04
C LYS A 235 20.08 -1.58 27.64
N PRO A 236 20.83 -0.89 26.75
CA PRO A 236 20.90 -1.22 25.32
C PRO A 236 21.39 -2.64 25.06
N LYS A 237 22.48 -3.08 25.72
CA LYS A 237 23.02 -4.44 25.58
C LYS A 237 21.96 -5.51 25.86
N ARG A 238 21.23 -5.37 26.96
CA ARG A 238 20.20 -6.33 27.38
C ARG A 238 19.04 -6.38 26.40
N GLU A 239 18.52 -5.22 25.98
CA GLU A 239 17.37 -5.18 25.07
C GLU A 239 17.74 -5.62 23.65
N ILE A 240 18.92 -5.26 23.14
CA ILE A 240 19.41 -5.73 21.85
C ILE A 240 19.63 -7.25 21.85
N GLN A 241 20.20 -7.83 22.92
CA GLN A 241 20.33 -9.28 23.02
C GLN A 241 18.97 -10.00 22.94
N LYS A 242 17.93 -9.46 23.59
CA LYS A 242 16.56 -10.00 23.46
C LYS A 242 16.05 -9.90 22.04
N ILE A 243 16.20 -8.74 21.39
CA ILE A 243 15.78 -8.51 20.00
C ILE A 243 16.50 -9.47 19.05
N LEU A 244 17.82 -9.61 19.17
CA LEU A 244 18.62 -10.52 18.35
C LEU A 244 18.17 -11.97 18.54
N SER A 245 17.93 -12.39 19.79
CA SER A 245 17.41 -13.74 20.06
C SER A 245 16.05 -14.00 19.41
N LYS A 246 15.20 -12.97 19.27
CA LYS A 246 13.90 -13.07 18.61
C LYS A 246 14.04 -13.25 17.11
N ILE A 247 14.91 -12.46 16.48
CA ILE A 247 15.07 -12.47 15.02
C ILE A 247 15.90 -13.66 14.55
N GLN A 248 16.79 -14.24 15.37
CA GLN A 248 17.64 -15.37 14.98
C GLN A 248 16.98 -16.75 15.16
N ARG A 249 15.88 -16.85 15.93
CA ARG A 249 15.24 -18.12 16.34
C ARG A 249 14.59 -18.95 15.21
N ASP A 250 14.78 -18.62 13.94
CA ASP A 250 14.17 -19.36 12.83
C ASP A 250 14.89 -20.69 12.50
N HIS A 251 16.02 -21.00 13.17
CA HIS A 251 16.81 -22.21 12.94
C HIS A 251 16.67 -23.31 14.01
N MET A 252 15.78 -23.18 14.99
CA MET A 252 15.66 -24.15 16.08
C MET A 252 14.36 -24.95 15.96
N LEU A 253 14.27 -25.74 14.88
CA LEU A 253 13.38 -26.89 14.74
C LEU A 253 14.14 -28.00 14.00
N ILE A 254 15.12 -28.60 14.68
CA ILE A 254 15.53 -30.01 14.57
C ILE A 254 15.94 -30.44 15.97
#